data_AF-A0A820QNA8-F1
#
_entry.id   AF-A0A820QNA8-F1
#
_cell.length_a   1.000
_cell.length_b   1.000
_cell.length_c   1.000
_cell.angle_alpha   90.00
_cell.angle_beta   90.00
_cell.angle_gamma   90.00
#
_symmetry.space_group_name_H-M   'P 1'
#
loop_
_entity.id
_entity.type
_entity.pdbx_description
1 polymer ?
#
loop_
_entity_poly.entity_id
_entity_poly.type
_entity_poly.pdbx_seq_one_letter_code
_entity_poly.pdbx_strand_id
1 'polypeptide(L)'
;SQNDLDRIETAFRDITNGANELNYISFKHDVFCNFLPEKLAARLFQIYANSSRSGVSLKDLICCLAVIYHGSEKERMQLLYALFTPTGILRWHDVEEF
;
A
#
# COMPACT_ATOMS: atom_id res chain seq x y z
N SER A 1 13.47 -4.85 -15.15
CA SER A 1 14.91 -4.98 -15.46
C SER A 1 15.72 -4.44 -14.27
N GLN A 2 17.04 -4.69 -14.16
CA GLN A 2 17.84 -4.11 -13.05
C GLN A 2 17.71 -2.58 -13.00
N ASN A 3 17.72 -1.92 -14.16
CA ASN A 3 17.50 -0.48 -14.28
C ASN A 3 16.17 -0.01 -13.68
N ASP A 4 15.10 -0.81 -13.72
CA ASP A 4 13.81 -0.42 -13.14
C ASP A 4 13.85 -0.50 -11.62
N LEU A 5 14.55 -1.48 -11.05
CA LEU A 5 14.75 -1.58 -9.61
C LEU A 5 15.57 -0.41 -9.08
N ASP A 6 16.67 -0.07 -9.75
CA ASP A 6 17.53 1.07 -9.35
C ASP A 6 16.76 2.41 -9.40
N ARG A 7 15.85 2.56 -10.37
CA ARG A 7 14.96 3.73 -10.48
C ARG A 7 13.94 3.78 -9.36
N ILE A 8 13.32 2.66 -9.01
CA ILE A 8 12.36 2.58 -7.90
C ILE A 8 13.07 2.84 -6.57
N GLU A 9 14.25 2.27 -6.35
CA GLU A 9 15.07 2.52 -5.16
C GLU A 9 15.43 4.00 -5.00
N THR A 10 15.81 4.64 -6.11
CA THR A 10 16.12 6.06 -6.13
C THR A 10 14.90 6.92 -5.80
N ALA A 11 13.77 6.68 -6.48
CA ALA A 11 12.53 7.39 -6.19
C ALA A 11 12.07 7.20 -4.74
N PHE A 12 12.17 5.97 -4.20
CA PHE A 12 11.82 5.70 -2.81
C PHE A 12 12.69 6.51 -1.85
N ARG A 13 14.02 6.49 -2.04
CA ARG A 13 14.96 7.27 -1.21
C ARG A 13 14.68 8.76 -1.26
N ASP A 14 14.33 9.29 -2.43
CA ASP A 14 14.04 10.71 -2.61
C ASP A 14 12.75 11.10 -1.87
N ILE A 15 11.69 10.28 -1.97
CA ILE A 15 10.42 10.51 -1.27
C ILE A 15 10.58 10.40 0.25
N THR A 16 11.40 9.45 0.72
CA THR A 16 11.64 9.26 2.16
C THR A 16 12.70 10.18 2.75
N ASN A 17 13.31 11.07 1.96
CA ASN A 17 14.48 11.88 2.35
C ASN A 17 15.60 11.04 2.99
N GLY A 18 15.86 9.86 2.44
CA GLY A 18 16.88 8.93 2.94
C GLY A 18 16.45 8.05 4.11
N ALA A 19 15.20 8.15 4.58
CA ALA A 19 14.67 7.20 5.56
C ALA A 19 14.36 5.83 4.92
N ASN A 20 14.23 4.80 5.76
CA ASN A 20 14.00 3.42 5.29
C ASN A 20 12.52 3.09 5.05
N GLU A 21 11.61 4.02 5.36
CA GLU A 21 10.17 3.78 5.37
C GLU A 21 9.41 5.01 4.87
N LEU A 22 8.33 4.76 4.12
CA LEU A 22 7.34 5.77 3.74
C LEU A 22 6.37 6.00 4.88
N ASN A 23 6.17 7.26 5.25
CA ASN A 23 5.07 7.66 6.09
C ASN A 23 3.75 7.68 5.30
N TYR A 24 2.63 7.80 6.01
CA TYR A 24 1.30 7.80 5.40
C TYR A 24 1.08 8.91 4.38
N ILE A 25 1.58 10.12 4.66
CA ILE A 25 1.40 11.29 3.79
C ILE A 25 2.07 11.02 2.45
N SER A 26 3.33 10.60 2.47
CA SER A 26 4.08 10.28 1.25
C SER A 26 3.52 9.07 0.51
N PHE A 27 3.04 8.06 1.24
CA PHE A 27 2.36 6.92 0.61
C PHE A 27 1.12 7.36 -0.16
N LYS A 28 0.25 8.19 0.42
CA LYS A 28 -0.97 8.63 -0.27
C LYS A 28 -0.69 9.64 -1.39
N HIS A 29 0.18 10.61 -1.13
CA HIS A 29 0.46 11.71 -2.06
C HIS A 29 1.45 11.32 -3.16
N ASP A 30 2.61 10.78 -2.80
CA ASP A 30 3.72 10.59 -3.73
C ASP A 30 3.63 9.27 -4.50
N VAL A 31 3.04 8.22 -3.91
CA VAL A 31 2.86 6.91 -4.58
C VAL A 31 1.55 6.84 -5.35
N PHE A 32 0.45 7.28 -4.75
CA PHE A 32 -0.90 7.16 -5.35
C PHE A 32 -1.47 8.49 -5.86
N CYS A 33 -0.71 9.60 -5.83
CA CYS A 33 -1.16 10.90 -6.35
C CYS A 33 -2.51 11.37 -5.79
N ASN A 34 -2.85 11.01 -4.54
CA ASN A 34 -4.16 11.26 -3.92
C ASN A 34 -5.38 10.67 -4.67
N PHE A 35 -5.19 9.69 -5.56
CA PHE A 35 -6.32 9.04 -6.25
C PHE A 35 -7.15 8.13 -5.35
N LEU A 36 -6.60 7.71 -4.20
CA LEU A 36 -7.30 6.84 -3.27
C LEU A 36 -8.17 7.64 -2.28
N PRO A 37 -9.43 7.23 -2.05
CA PRO A 37 -10.22 7.73 -0.93
C PRO A 37 -9.50 7.55 0.40
N GLU A 38 -9.72 8.46 1.36
CA GLU A 38 -9.00 8.50 2.64
C GLU A 38 -9.03 7.16 3.37
N LYS A 39 -10.22 6.57 3.51
CA LYS A 39 -10.39 5.28 4.19
C LYS A 39 -9.61 4.16 3.49
N LEU A 40 -9.53 4.19 2.16
CA LEU A 40 -8.87 3.15 1.37
C LEU A 40 -7.36 3.28 1.47
N ALA A 41 -6.86 4.51 1.36
CA ALA A 41 -5.44 4.82 1.57
C ALA A 41 -4.99 4.40 2.97
N ALA A 42 -5.76 4.74 4.01
CA ALA A 42 -5.44 4.38 5.39
C ALA A 42 -5.40 2.87 5.61
N ARG A 43 -6.39 2.13 5.09
CA ARG A 43 -6.40 0.65 5.22
C ARG A 43 -5.30 -0.01 4.41
N LEU A 44 -5.05 0.44 3.18
CA LEU A 44 -3.96 -0.08 2.36
C LEU A 44 -2.59 0.17 3.03
N PHE A 45 -2.40 1.37 3.59
CA PHE A 45 -1.22 1.68 4.38
C PHE A 45 -1.08 0.75 5.58
N GLN A 46 -2.14 0.51 6.35
CA GLN A 46 -2.11 -0.40 7.51
C GLN A 46 -1.82 -1.86 7.14
N ILE A 47 -2.26 -2.34 5.97
CA ILE A 47 -2.00 -3.72 5.52
C ILE A 47 -0.51 -3.94 5.26
N TYR A 48 0.18 -2.93 4.72
CA TYR A 48 1.59 -3.04 4.31
C TYR A 48 2.57 -2.38 5.28
N ALA A 49 2.11 -1.48 6.16
CA ALA A 49 2.89 -0.97 7.27
C ALA A 49 3.01 -2.07 8.33
N ASN A 50 4.24 -2.47 8.63
CA ASN A 50 4.49 -3.50 9.63
C ASN A 50 4.03 -3.00 11.01
N SER A 51 3.31 -3.82 11.78
CA SER A 51 2.81 -3.48 13.13
C SER A 51 3.89 -3.03 14.13
N SER A 52 5.17 -3.33 13.88
CA SER A 52 6.31 -2.89 14.70
C SER A 52 6.92 -1.56 14.24
N ARG A 53 6.46 -0.98 13.13
CA ARG A 53 7.04 0.17 12.43
C ARG A 53 5.94 1.17 12.06
N SER A 54 6.27 2.45 11.97
CA SER A 54 5.30 3.51 11.65
C SER A 54 5.16 3.78 10.15
N GLY A 55 5.82 2.98 9.29
CA GLY A 55 5.84 3.20 7.85
C GLY A 55 5.94 1.93 6.99
N VAL A 56 5.91 2.15 5.68
CA VAL A 56 5.96 1.10 4.64
C VAL A 56 7.39 1.04 4.09
N SER A 57 8.05 -0.11 4.20
CA SER A 57 9.39 -0.29 3.63
C SER A 57 9.35 -0.38 2.10
N LEU A 58 10.49 -0.22 1.43
CA LEU A 58 10.56 -0.41 -0.02
C LEU A 58 10.09 -1.81 -0.45
N LYS A 59 10.48 -2.84 0.32
CA LYS A 59 10.04 -4.22 0.05
C LYS A 59 8.53 -4.33 0.12
N ASP A 60 7.91 -3.77 1.17
CA ASP A 60 6.47 -3.84 1.37
C ASP A 60 5.71 -3.05 0.30
N LEU A 61 6.27 -1.90 -0.13
CA LEU A 61 5.74 -1.12 -1.25
C LEU A 61 5.76 -1.91 -2.56
N ILE A 62 6.90 -2.55 -2.89
CA ILE A 62 7.02 -3.37 -4.10
C ILE A 62 6.02 -4.53 -4.04
N CYS A 63 5.88 -5.20 -2.90
CA CYS A 63 4.88 -6.25 -2.71
C CYS A 63 3.46 -5.72 -2.92
N CYS A 64 3.12 -4.54 -2.38
CA CYS A 64 1.82 -3.89 -2.59
C CYS A 64 1.54 -3.65 -4.08
N LEU A 65 2.47 -3.00 -4.77
CA LEU A 65 2.30 -2.69 -6.20
C LEU A 65 2.26 -3.97 -7.05
N ALA A 66 3.08 -4.96 -6.72
CA ALA A 66 3.08 -6.25 -7.40
C ALA A 66 1.71 -6.94 -7.30
N VAL A 67 1.08 -6.97 -6.12
CA VAL A 67 -0.26 -7.56 -5.95
C VAL A 67 -1.31 -6.77 -6.74
N ILE A 68 -1.29 -5.43 -6.67
CA ILE A 68 -2.27 -4.58 -7.38
C ILE A 68 -2.17 -4.78 -8.90
N TYR A 69 -0.97 -4.63 -9.48
CA TYR A 69 -0.82 -4.59 -10.93
C TYR A 69 -0.61 -5.98 -11.56
N HIS A 70 0.00 -6.92 -10.85
CA HIS A 70 0.41 -8.22 -11.40
C HIS A 70 0.00 -9.42 -10.55
N GLY A 71 -0.67 -9.22 -9.42
CA GLY A 71 -1.12 -10.30 -8.55
C GLY A 71 -2.10 -11.24 -9.24
N SER A 72 -2.08 -12.50 -8.82
CA SER A 72 -3.09 -13.48 -9.20
C SER A 72 -4.48 -13.04 -8.70
N GLU A 73 -5.53 -13.60 -9.30
CA GLU A 73 -6.91 -13.36 -8.84
C GLU A 73 -7.07 -13.63 -7.34
N LYS A 74 -6.43 -14.70 -6.83
CA LYS A 74 -6.42 -15.06 -5.42
C LYS A 74 -5.78 -13.97 -4.56
N GLU A 75 -4.60 -13.48 -4.91
CA GLU A 75 -3.91 -12.43 -4.14
C GLU A 75 -4.69 -11.12 -4.14
N ARG A 76 -5.25 -10.74 -5.29
CA ARG A 76 -6.12 -9.56 -5.40
C ARG A 76 -7.38 -9.69 -4.57
N MET A 77 -8.02 -10.86 -4.57
CA MET A 77 -9.20 -11.12 -3.76
C MET A 77 -8.87 -11.09 -2.26
N GLN A 78 -7.71 -11.63 -1.86
CA GLN A 78 -7.23 -11.53 -0.47
C GLN A 78 -6.96 -10.08 -0.06
N LEU A 79 -6.36 -9.27 -0.94
CA LEU A 79 -6.15 -7.86 -0.70
C LEU A 79 -7.47 -7.10 -0.57
N LEU A 80 -8.42 -7.31 -1.49
CA LEU A 80 -9.76 -6.71 -1.40
C LEU A 80 -10.45 -7.12 -0.11
N TYR A 81 -10.40 -8.40 0.26
CA TYR A 81 -10.94 -8.86 1.54
C TYR A 81 -10.30 -8.11 2.70
N ALA A 82 -8.97 -8.05 2.78
CA ALA A 82 -8.26 -7.31 3.83
C ALA A 82 -8.65 -5.81 3.88
N LEU A 83 -8.87 -5.19 2.71
CA LEU A 83 -9.29 -3.78 2.61
C LEU A 83 -10.73 -3.57 3.09
N PHE A 84 -11.67 -4.45 2.76
CA PHE A 84 -13.09 -4.27 3.11
C PHE A 84 -13.49 -4.93 4.43
N THR A 85 -12.71 -5.89 4.94
CA THR A 85 -13.04 -6.64 6.15
C THR A 85 -11.99 -6.48 7.25
N PRO A 86 -11.85 -5.28 7.85
CA PRO A 86 -10.87 -5.07 8.92
C PRO A 86 -11.13 -5.96 10.16
N THR A 87 -12.37 -6.44 10.35
CA THR A 87 -12.75 -7.34 11.45
C THR A 87 -12.78 -8.82 11.08
N GLY A 88 -12.43 -9.16 9.83
CA GLY A 88 -12.48 -10.53 9.31
C GLY A 88 -13.89 -11.01 8.92
N ILE A 89 -14.90 -10.13 8.95
CA ILE A 89 -16.25 -10.38 8.45
C ILE A 89 -16.61 -9.25 7.47
N LEU A 90 -17.04 -9.58 6.26
CA LEU A 90 -17.58 -8.61 5.31
C LEU A 90 -19.03 -8.30 5.66
N ARG A 91 -19.33 -7.06 6.08
CA ARG A 91 -20.70 -6.60 6.27
C ARG A 91 -21.08 -5.66 5.13
N TRP A 92 -22.37 -5.61 4.79
CA TRP A 92 -22.88 -4.70 3.75
C TRP A 92 -22.47 -3.24 4.00
N HIS A 93 -22.52 -2.81 5.25
CA HIS A 93 -22.08 -1.48 5.67
C HIS A 93 -20.60 -1.19 5.35
N ASP A 94 -19.72 -2.20 5.33
CA ASP A 94 -18.30 -2.00 5.01
C ASP A 94 -18.08 -1.70 3.52
N VAL A 95 -19.05 -2.05 2.66
CA VAL A 95 -19.00 -1.83 1.21
C VAL A 95 -19.60 -0.47 0.83
N GLU A 96 -20.60 0.00 1.58
CA GLU A 96 -21.28 1.29 1.34
C GLU A 96 -20.49 2.51 1.82
N GLU A 97 -19.47 2.29 2.66
CA GLU A 97 -18.77 3.36 3.38
C GLU A 97 -17.61 4.03 2.63
N PHE A 98 -17.39 3.71 1.35
CA PHE A 98 -16.28 4.16 0.51
C PHE A 98 -16.71 5.05 -0.66
#